data_AF-A0A812V363-F1
#
_entry.id   AF-A0A812V363-F1
#
_cell.length_a   1.000
_cell.length_b   1.000
_cell.length_c   1.000
_cell.angle_alpha   90.00
_cell.angle_beta   90.00
_cell.angle_gamma   90.00
#
_symmetry.space_group_name_H-M   'P 1'
#
loop_
_entity.id
_entity.type
_entity.pdbx_description
1 polymer ?
#
loop_
_entity_poly.entity_id
_entity_poly.type
_entity_poly.pdbx_seq_one_letter_code
_entity_poly.pdbx_strand_id
1 'polypeptide(L)'
;MAPCWRIPFWLLLLVNVKGVLAYPCEAEIASACPDSPKSDLVACLKDTSQHESPTEISSDCTDFMALNSACADEIEQLCDEEFFTEETMPCLMRYRSSDEEISEKCQSVMRWALPADEEAEETVTDELGMSEKDRQEKEEWREKRKKEREAAIERMKMKEIDAKKEAERRELEKFKEENPEAFEDMKKQQEEEKRQQAEQKKRERLMKAAWERKKRIEAGDDPDAQSGPSPPSRSPNKTSKAGGSWYSTVAALIILVAIGAVGYAVVTGTGKAAGSGGGRSGKGKKKR
;
A
#
# COMPACT_ATOMS: atom_id res chain seq x y z
N MET A 1 -44.29 -8.39 -23.03
CA MET A 1 -43.26 -8.66 -22.00
C MET A 1 -42.04 -9.20 -22.71
N ALA A 2 -41.05 -8.34 -22.95
CA ALA A 2 -39.85 -8.68 -23.72
C ALA A 2 -38.65 -8.84 -22.76
N PRO A 3 -37.78 -9.85 -22.94
CA PRO A 3 -36.58 -10.00 -22.14
C PRO A 3 -35.46 -9.07 -22.64
N CYS A 4 -35.01 -8.15 -21.78
CA CYS A 4 -33.82 -7.33 -21.95
C CYS A 4 -32.56 -8.20 -22.05
N TRP A 5 -31.91 -8.19 -23.22
CA TRP A 5 -30.56 -8.71 -23.42
C TRP A 5 -29.55 -7.80 -22.70
N ARG A 6 -28.92 -8.33 -21.64
CA ARG A 6 -27.67 -7.81 -21.10
C ARG A 6 -26.54 -8.28 -22.01
N ILE A 7 -26.14 -7.42 -22.94
CA ILE A 7 -24.88 -7.59 -23.68
C ILE A 7 -23.74 -7.22 -22.71
N PRO A 8 -22.82 -8.14 -22.38
CA PRO A 8 -21.72 -7.85 -21.48
C PRO A 8 -20.76 -6.86 -22.14
N PHE A 9 -20.56 -5.72 -21.50
CA PHE A 9 -19.66 -4.61 -21.87
C PHE A 9 -18.16 -4.98 -21.88
N TRP A 10 -17.83 -6.27 -21.77
CA TRP A 10 -16.47 -6.80 -21.79
C TRP A 10 -15.96 -7.17 -23.19
N LEU A 11 -16.81 -7.14 -24.22
CA LEU A 11 -16.42 -7.55 -25.58
C LEU A 11 -15.94 -6.39 -26.50
N LEU A 12 -15.87 -5.16 -25.99
CA LEU A 12 -15.56 -3.94 -26.78
C LEU A 12 -14.20 -3.31 -26.41
N LEU A 13 -13.28 -4.13 -25.92
CA LEU A 13 -11.88 -3.76 -25.64
C LEU A 13 -10.89 -4.75 -26.28
N LEU A 14 -11.26 -5.27 -27.46
CA LEU A 14 -10.34 -5.79 -28.47
C LEU A 14 -10.21 -4.73 -29.55
N VAL A 15 -9.80 -3.52 -29.17
CA VAL A 15 -9.34 -2.53 -30.14
C VAL A 15 -8.10 -3.13 -30.79
N ASN A 16 -8.20 -3.33 -32.10
CA ASN A 16 -7.14 -3.68 -33.04
C ASN A 16 -5.77 -3.11 -32.63
N VAL A 17 -5.00 -3.85 -31.85
CA VAL A 17 -3.54 -3.83 -31.99
C VAL A 17 -3.26 -4.74 -33.19
N LYS A 18 -3.63 -4.26 -34.38
CA LYS A 18 -2.92 -4.66 -35.60
C LYS A 18 -1.59 -3.92 -35.55
N GLY A 19 -0.75 -4.32 -34.59
CA GLY A 19 0.69 -4.21 -34.76
C GLY A 19 1.02 -5.19 -35.87
N VAL A 20 0.78 -4.76 -37.10
CA VAL A 20 1.34 -5.43 -38.26
C VAL A 20 2.83 -5.27 -38.06
N LEU A 21 3.54 -6.38 -38.06
CA LEU A 21 4.98 -6.47 -37.89
C LEU A 21 5.75 -5.67 -38.97
N ALA A 22 5.04 -5.07 -39.92
CA ALA A 22 5.50 -4.08 -40.89
C ALA A 22 6.51 -3.09 -40.30
N TYR A 23 7.69 -3.04 -40.92
CA TYR A 23 8.67 -2.01 -40.66
C TYR A 23 8.15 -0.63 -41.13
N PRO A 24 8.65 0.49 -40.57
CA PRO A 24 8.02 1.82 -40.71
C PRO A 24 7.83 2.36 -42.13
N CYS A 25 8.49 1.77 -43.13
CA CYS A 25 8.44 2.20 -44.53
C CYS A 25 7.66 1.26 -45.47
N GLU A 26 7.08 0.15 -44.98
CA GLU A 26 6.52 -0.88 -45.87
C GLU A 26 5.40 -0.34 -46.77
N ALA A 27 4.52 0.50 -46.22
CA ALA A 27 3.41 1.08 -46.95
C ALA A 27 3.90 2.05 -48.05
N GLU A 28 4.90 2.86 -47.72
CA GLU A 28 5.51 3.84 -48.63
C GLU A 28 6.30 3.17 -49.74
N ILE A 29 7.03 2.09 -49.43
CA ILE A 29 7.77 1.31 -50.43
C ILE A 29 6.82 0.62 -51.39
N ALA A 30 5.75 0.00 -50.86
CA ALA A 30 4.76 -0.69 -51.68
C ALA A 30 4.03 0.25 -52.65
N SER A 31 3.87 1.54 -52.31
CA SER A 31 3.21 2.53 -53.16
C SER A 31 4.16 3.31 -54.08
N ALA A 32 5.36 3.67 -53.60
CA ALA A 32 6.27 4.52 -54.35
C ALA A 32 7.24 3.72 -55.24
N CYS A 33 7.79 2.61 -54.70
CA CYS A 33 8.96 1.94 -55.27
C CYS A 33 8.86 0.39 -55.19
N PRO A 34 7.77 -0.25 -55.65
CA PRO A 34 7.59 -1.70 -55.46
C PRO A 34 8.61 -2.55 -56.21
N ASP A 35 9.15 -2.05 -57.34
CA ASP A 35 10.07 -2.78 -58.21
C ASP A 35 11.56 -2.49 -57.92
N SER A 36 11.87 -1.59 -56.99
CA SER A 36 13.25 -1.23 -56.67
C SER A 36 13.91 -2.28 -55.77
N PRO A 37 15.19 -2.64 -56.02
CA PRO A 37 15.91 -3.55 -55.12
C PRO A 37 16.11 -2.89 -53.75
N LYS A 38 16.17 -3.70 -52.70
CA LYS A 38 16.19 -3.22 -51.30
C LYS A 38 17.34 -2.26 -50.98
N SER A 39 18.49 -2.45 -51.61
CA SER A 39 19.67 -1.56 -51.51
C SER A 39 19.39 -0.14 -52.03
N ASP A 40 18.54 -0.02 -53.05
CA ASP A 40 18.32 1.22 -53.79
C ASP A 40 17.02 1.92 -53.37
N LEU A 41 16.26 1.33 -52.43
CA LEU A 41 15.01 1.89 -51.91
C LEU A 41 15.21 3.29 -51.31
N VAL A 42 16.35 3.55 -50.64
CA VAL A 42 16.66 4.90 -50.13
C VAL A 42 16.73 5.91 -51.28
N ALA A 43 17.33 5.54 -52.41
CA ALA A 43 17.49 6.42 -53.55
C ALA A 43 16.15 6.68 -54.24
N CYS A 44 15.34 5.62 -54.42
CA CYS A 44 14.00 5.74 -55.01
C CYS A 44 13.07 6.59 -54.12
N LEU A 45 13.02 6.32 -52.81
CA LEU A 45 12.16 7.08 -51.89
C LEU A 45 12.56 8.58 -51.80
N LYS A 46 13.85 8.91 -51.92
CA LYS A 46 14.32 10.30 -51.95
C LYS A 46 13.95 11.03 -53.24
N ASP A 47 13.82 10.33 -54.36
CA ASP A 47 13.49 10.93 -55.65
C ASP A 47 12.01 10.78 -55.99
N THR A 48 11.23 11.81 -55.66
CA THR A 48 9.80 11.88 -55.98
C THR A 48 9.46 11.72 -57.46
N SER A 49 10.43 11.91 -58.38
CA SER A 49 10.22 11.71 -59.81
C SER A 49 10.22 10.23 -60.23
N GLN A 50 10.78 9.36 -59.38
CA GLN A 50 10.81 7.91 -59.57
C GLN A 50 9.63 7.19 -58.90
N HIS A 51 8.80 7.92 -58.14
CA HIS A 51 7.65 7.33 -57.46
C HIS A 51 6.57 6.96 -58.48
N GLU A 52 6.12 5.70 -58.46
CA GLU A 52 5.00 5.25 -59.31
C GLU A 52 3.69 5.94 -58.92
N SER A 53 3.50 6.19 -57.63
CA SER A 53 2.35 6.91 -57.09
C SER A 53 2.79 8.01 -56.11
N PRO A 54 2.12 9.18 -56.10
CA PRO A 54 2.43 10.25 -55.15
C PRO A 54 2.22 9.76 -53.72
N THR A 55 3.32 9.60 -52.99
CA THR A 55 3.32 9.03 -51.64
C THR A 55 3.87 10.06 -50.66
N GLU A 56 3.19 10.25 -49.54
CA GLU A 56 3.68 11.08 -48.44
C GLU A 56 4.50 10.20 -47.49
N ILE A 57 5.79 10.52 -47.33
CA ILE A 57 6.70 9.74 -46.50
C ILE A 57 6.44 10.10 -45.03
N SER A 58 6.14 9.10 -44.20
CA SER A 58 5.97 9.31 -42.76
C SER A 58 7.29 9.74 -42.09
N SER A 59 7.19 10.39 -40.92
CA SER A 59 8.36 10.72 -40.09
C SER A 59 9.17 9.48 -39.76
N ASP A 60 8.47 8.41 -39.36
CA ASP A 60 9.09 7.18 -38.90
C ASP A 60 9.82 6.47 -40.05
N CYS A 61 9.26 6.52 -41.27
CA CYS A 61 9.96 6.05 -42.45
C CYS A 61 11.18 6.91 -42.78
N THR A 62 11.09 8.22 -42.63
CA THR A 62 12.23 9.13 -42.84
C THR A 62 13.39 8.80 -41.90
N ASP A 63 13.09 8.54 -40.62
CA ASP A 63 14.07 8.18 -39.61
C ASP A 63 14.71 6.82 -39.92
N PHE A 64 13.90 5.84 -40.35
CA PHE A 64 14.38 4.52 -40.76
C PHE A 64 15.22 4.56 -42.05
N MET A 65 14.86 5.41 -43.02
CA MET A 65 15.68 5.67 -44.21
C MET A 65 17.03 6.31 -43.83
N ALA A 66 17.03 7.25 -42.89
CA ALA A 66 18.26 7.87 -42.39
C ALA A 66 19.16 6.81 -41.76
N LEU A 67 18.61 5.92 -40.94
CA LEU A 67 19.33 4.80 -40.34
C LEU A 67 19.93 3.85 -41.38
N ASN A 68 19.14 3.33 -42.33
CA ASN A 68 19.63 2.41 -43.35
C ASN A 68 20.72 3.06 -44.22
N SER A 69 20.63 4.38 -44.48
CA SER A 69 21.65 5.10 -45.24
C SER A 69 22.92 5.44 -44.45
N ALA A 70 22.82 5.54 -43.13
CA ALA A 70 23.94 5.83 -42.25
C ALA A 70 24.70 4.57 -41.86
N CYS A 71 23.99 3.45 -41.72
CA CYS A 71 24.47 2.14 -41.31
C CYS A 71 24.60 1.15 -42.48
N ALA A 72 24.75 1.64 -43.72
CA ALA A 72 24.67 0.78 -44.90
C ALA A 72 25.77 -0.30 -44.90
N ASP A 73 27.00 0.11 -44.57
CA ASP A 73 28.16 -0.78 -44.53
C ASP A 73 28.02 -1.83 -43.42
N GLU A 74 27.47 -1.44 -42.26
CA GLU A 74 27.22 -2.35 -41.13
C GLU A 74 26.08 -3.32 -41.40
N ILE A 75 25.02 -2.90 -42.10
CA ILE A 75 23.92 -3.80 -42.48
C ILE A 75 24.42 -4.87 -43.45
N GLU A 76 25.27 -4.49 -44.41
CA GLU A 76 25.88 -5.42 -45.36
C GLU A 76 26.81 -6.42 -44.66
N GLN A 77 27.62 -5.97 -43.69
CA GLN A 77 28.61 -6.82 -43.03
C GLN A 77 28.07 -7.63 -41.84
N LEU A 78 27.17 -7.06 -41.04
CA LEU A 78 26.73 -7.62 -39.75
C LEU A 78 25.31 -8.19 -39.81
N CYS A 79 24.49 -7.73 -40.76
CA CYS A 79 23.07 -8.07 -40.84
C CYS A 79 22.68 -8.74 -42.16
N ASP A 80 23.62 -9.45 -42.81
CA ASP A 80 23.37 -10.27 -44.00
C ASP A 80 22.62 -9.54 -45.14
N GLU A 81 22.93 -8.26 -45.37
CA GLU A 81 22.29 -7.42 -46.40
C GLU A 81 20.75 -7.27 -46.21
N GLU A 82 20.24 -7.43 -44.99
CA GLU A 82 18.81 -7.30 -44.68
C GLU A 82 18.36 -5.83 -44.59
N PHE A 83 18.46 -5.08 -45.70
CA PHE A 83 17.95 -3.72 -45.81
C PHE A 83 16.42 -3.67 -45.78
N PHE A 84 15.86 -2.68 -45.08
CA PHE A 84 14.41 -2.45 -45.00
C PHE A 84 13.60 -3.70 -44.62
N THR A 85 14.04 -4.41 -43.59
CA THR A 85 13.29 -5.54 -43.02
C THR A 85 12.96 -5.28 -41.56
N GLU A 86 12.07 -6.11 -41.01
CA GLU A 86 11.72 -6.10 -39.58
C GLU A 86 12.93 -6.45 -38.70
N GLU A 87 13.91 -7.17 -39.24
CA GLU A 87 15.10 -7.68 -38.54
C GLU A 87 16.28 -6.70 -38.55
N THR A 88 16.31 -5.69 -39.44
CA THR A 88 17.39 -4.69 -39.52
C THR A 88 17.58 -3.97 -38.18
N MET A 89 16.49 -3.53 -37.56
CA MET A 89 16.51 -2.82 -36.27
C MET A 89 17.00 -3.72 -35.13
N PRO A 90 16.40 -4.90 -34.87
CA PRO A 90 16.92 -5.86 -33.90
C PRO A 90 18.37 -6.26 -34.13
N CYS A 91 18.79 -6.43 -35.39
CA CYS A 91 20.17 -6.78 -35.72
C CYS A 91 21.14 -5.68 -35.27
N LEU A 92 20.94 -4.44 -35.74
CA LEU A 92 21.79 -3.30 -35.34
C LEU A 92 21.80 -3.11 -33.82
N MET A 93 20.66 -3.33 -33.15
CA MET A 93 20.57 -3.24 -31.69
C MET A 93 21.44 -4.25 -30.93
N ARG A 94 21.71 -5.44 -31.49
CA ARG A 94 22.62 -6.42 -30.88
C ARG A 94 24.07 -5.91 -30.85
N TYR A 95 24.42 -5.05 -31.80
CA TYR A 95 25.76 -4.49 -31.95
C TYR A 95 25.90 -3.09 -31.35
N ARG A 96 24.81 -2.48 -30.84
CA ARG A 96 24.81 -1.12 -30.25
C ARG A 96 25.81 -0.94 -29.11
N SER A 97 26.12 -2.00 -28.37
CA SER A 97 27.07 -1.99 -27.24
C SER A 97 28.52 -2.24 -27.67
N SER A 98 28.74 -2.69 -28.90
CA SER A 98 30.05 -2.97 -29.47
C SER A 98 30.54 -1.74 -30.23
N ASP A 99 31.04 -0.74 -29.49
CA ASP A 99 31.50 0.54 -30.06
C ASP A 99 32.60 0.37 -31.14
N GLU A 100 33.28 -0.78 -31.17
CA GLU A 100 34.34 -1.11 -32.15
C GLU A 100 33.82 -1.67 -33.48
N GLU A 101 32.59 -2.21 -33.53
CA GLU A 101 32.05 -2.93 -34.70
C GLU A 101 31.12 -2.06 -35.56
N ILE A 102 30.58 -0.97 -34.99
CA ILE A 102 29.69 -0.03 -35.70
C ILE A 102 30.42 1.31 -35.89
N SER A 103 30.37 1.90 -37.09
CA SER A 103 30.92 3.24 -37.32
C SER A 103 30.27 4.32 -36.46
N GLU A 104 31.04 5.36 -36.12
CA GLU A 104 30.54 6.52 -35.37
C GLU A 104 29.33 7.19 -36.04
N LYS A 105 29.26 7.13 -37.38
CA LYS A 105 28.14 7.66 -38.17
C LYS A 105 26.85 6.87 -37.91
N CYS A 106 26.93 5.54 -37.96
CA CYS A 106 25.77 4.69 -37.67
C CYS A 106 25.34 4.82 -36.20
N GLN A 107 26.29 4.83 -35.25
CA GLN A 107 25.99 5.01 -33.83
C GLN A 107 25.28 6.35 -33.54
N SER A 108 25.72 7.44 -34.18
CA SER A 108 25.10 8.76 -34.07
C SER A 108 23.62 8.72 -34.47
N VAL A 109 23.32 8.12 -35.62
CA VAL A 109 21.94 8.03 -36.12
C VAL A 109 21.11 7.06 -35.28
N MET A 110 21.68 5.95 -34.83
CA MET A 110 21.02 5.03 -33.90
C MET A 110 20.63 5.73 -32.60
N ARG A 111 21.52 6.54 -32.00
CA ARG A 111 21.22 7.29 -30.76
C ARG A 111 20.10 8.32 -30.94
N TRP A 112 19.90 8.81 -32.15
CA TRP A 112 18.83 9.76 -32.46
C TRP A 112 17.51 9.06 -32.81
N ALA A 113 17.55 7.98 -33.59
CA ALA A 113 16.37 7.26 -34.07
C ALA A 113 15.76 6.33 -33.00
N LEU A 114 16.58 5.85 -32.05
CA LEU A 114 16.10 5.04 -30.94
C LEU A 114 15.70 5.94 -29.78
N PRO A 115 14.59 5.65 -29.07
CA PRO A 115 14.30 6.30 -27.81
C PRO A 115 15.52 6.15 -26.91
N ALA A 116 16.10 7.27 -26.48
CA ALA A 116 17.14 7.22 -25.47
C ALA A 116 16.54 6.51 -24.26
N ASP A 117 17.20 5.45 -23.79
CA ASP A 117 16.84 4.79 -22.55
C ASP A 117 17.12 5.80 -21.40
N GLU A 118 16.23 6.78 -21.20
CA GLU A 118 16.32 7.82 -20.15
C GLU A 118 16.28 7.23 -18.73
N GLU A 119 16.23 5.91 -18.57
CA GLU A 119 16.26 5.19 -17.31
C GLU A 119 17.69 4.89 -16.78
N ALA A 120 18.76 5.24 -17.51
CA ALA A 120 20.12 4.83 -17.16
C ALA A 120 20.85 5.65 -16.06
N GLU A 121 20.24 6.70 -15.48
CA GLU A 121 20.86 7.49 -14.39
C GLU A 121 20.25 7.28 -12.99
N GLU A 122 19.27 6.38 -12.82
CA GLU A 122 18.95 5.88 -11.48
C GLU A 122 19.90 4.72 -11.13
N THR A 123 20.93 5.03 -10.35
CA THR A 123 21.94 4.10 -9.84
C THR A 123 21.32 2.79 -9.30
N VAL A 124 21.31 1.78 -10.15
CA VAL A 124 20.94 0.39 -9.83
C VAL A 124 21.99 -0.15 -8.85
N THR A 125 21.66 -0.21 -7.57
CA THR A 125 22.62 -0.53 -6.48
C THR A 125 22.36 -1.88 -5.79
N ASP A 126 21.55 -2.75 -6.38
CA ASP A 126 21.25 -4.08 -5.84
C ASP A 126 21.29 -5.15 -6.95
N GLU A 127 21.75 -6.37 -6.63
CA GLU A 127 21.93 -7.48 -7.59
C GLU A 127 20.63 -7.93 -8.28
N LEU A 128 19.48 -7.37 -7.88
CA LEU A 128 18.15 -7.63 -8.42
C LEU A 128 17.60 -6.52 -9.33
N GLY A 129 18.37 -5.45 -9.60
CA GLY A 129 17.98 -4.46 -10.61
C GLY A 129 16.80 -3.56 -10.24
N MET A 130 16.39 -3.48 -8.97
CA MET A 130 15.28 -2.61 -8.53
C MET A 130 15.81 -1.27 -8.01
N SER A 131 15.15 -0.17 -8.39
CA SER A 131 15.45 1.15 -7.85
C SER A 131 15.11 1.22 -6.35
N GLU A 132 15.77 2.12 -5.61
CA GLU A 132 15.46 2.37 -4.19
C GLU A 132 13.99 2.79 -4.01
N LYS A 133 13.46 3.51 -4.99
CA LYS A 133 12.05 3.93 -5.04
C LYS A 133 11.11 2.75 -5.17
N ASP A 134 11.39 1.80 -6.06
CA ASP A 134 10.59 0.57 -6.21
C ASP A 134 10.59 -0.26 -4.93
N ARG A 135 11.72 -0.27 -4.20
CA ARG A 135 11.82 -0.97 -2.92
C ARG A 135 10.88 -0.37 -1.88
N GLN A 136 10.85 0.95 -1.77
CA GLN A 136 9.97 1.67 -0.85
C GLN A 136 8.49 1.45 -1.22
N GLU A 137 8.14 1.60 -2.50
CA GLU A 137 6.77 1.37 -2.96
C GLU A 137 6.31 -0.08 -2.71
N LYS A 138 7.20 -1.06 -2.91
CA LYS A 138 6.92 -2.48 -2.63
C LYS A 138 6.80 -2.77 -1.13
N GLU A 139 7.55 -2.08 -0.26
CA GLU A 139 7.39 -2.18 1.19
C GLU A 139 6.07 -1.57 1.66
N GLU A 140 5.72 -0.37 1.19
CA GLU A 140 4.45 0.27 1.49
C GLU A 140 3.26 -0.57 1.03
N TRP A 141 3.35 -1.16 -0.17
CA TRP A 141 2.34 -2.08 -0.69
C TRP A 141 2.19 -3.33 0.19
N ARG A 142 3.31 -3.92 0.63
CA ARG A 142 3.29 -5.08 1.54
C ARG A 142 2.67 -4.72 2.88
N GLU A 143 3.02 -3.56 3.45
CA GLU A 143 2.46 -3.10 4.72
C GLU A 143 0.95 -2.82 4.60
N LYS A 144 0.51 -2.18 3.51
CA LYS A 144 -0.90 -1.91 3.26
C LYS A 144 -1.71 -3.20 3.16
N ARG A 145 -1.26 -4.18 2.38
CA ARG A 145 -1.95 -5.47 2.27
C ARG A 145 -1.95 -6.26 3.58
N LYS A 146 -0.89 -6.15 4.38
CA LYS A 146 -0.85 -6.76 5.71
C LYS A 146 -1.90 -6.15 6.64
N LYS A 147 -1.98 -4.82 6.70
CA LYS A 147 -3.00 -4.11 7.49
C LYS A 147 -4.41 -4.44 7.05
N GLU A 148 -4.67 -4.50 5.74
CA GLU A 148 -5.98 -4.87 5.20
C GLU A 148 -6.38 -6.31 5.59
N ARG A 149 -5.42 -7.25 5.55
CA ARG A 149 -5.66 -8.64 6.01
C ARG A 149 -5.93 -8.70 7.51
N GLU A 150 -5.14 -8.00 8.33
CA GLU A 150 -5.34 -7.96 9.78
C GLU A 150 -6.70 -7.36 10.14
N ALA A 151 -7.11 -6.26 9.51
CA ALA A 151 -8.42 -5.64 9.70
C ALA A 151 -9.58 -6.56 9.24
N ALA A 152 -9.39 -7.36 8.19
CA ALA A 152 -10.38 -8.35 7.79
C ALA A 152 -10.53 -9.47 8.84
N ILE A 153 -9.41 -9.97 9.37
CA ILE A 153 -9.40 -11.00 10.42
C ILE A 153 -10.05 -10.47 11.70
N GLU A 154 -9.75 -9.24 12.11
CA GLU A 154 -10.36 -8.63 13.29
C GLU A 154 -11.89 -8.49 13.15
N ARG A 155 -12.37 -8.08 11.98
CA ARG A 155 -13.83 -8.01 11.71
C ARG A 155 -14.50 -9.38 11.77
N MET A 156 -13.83 -10.43 11.30
CA MET A 156 -14.35 -11.80 11.40
C MET A 156 -14.42 -12.27 12.86
N LYS A 157 -13.35 -12.04 13.63
CA LYS A 157 -13.31 -12.39 15.07
C LYS A 157 -14.39 -11.67 15.87
N MET A 158 -14.62 -10.38 15.60
CA MET A 158 -15.67 -9.62 16.27
C MET A 158 -17.06 -10.19 15.96
N LYS A 159 -17.34 -10.54 14.69
CA LYS A 159 -18.59 -11.19 14.30
C LYS A 159 -18.78 -12.56 14.97
N GLU A 160 -17.73 -13.36 15.09
CA GLU A 160 -17.78 -14.65 15.79
C GLU A 160 -18.05 -14.48 17.28
N ILE A 161 -17.44 -13.49 17.93
CA ILE A 161 -17.69 -13.17 19.35
C ILE A 161 -19.14 -12.74 19.55
N ASP A 162 -19.67 -11.87 18.67
CA ASP A 162 -21.05 -11.40 18.76
C ASP A 162 -22.05 -12.54 18.50
N ALA A 163 -21.81 -13.38 17.49
CA ALA A 163 -22.62 -14.55 17.21
C ALA A 163 -22.62 -15.55 18.39
N LYS A 164 -21.46 -15.77 19.02
CA LYS A 164 -21.36 -16.64 20.20
C LYS A 164 -22.12 -16.07 21.40
N LYS A 165 -22.01 -14.77 21.66
CA LYS A 165 -22.76 -14.11 22.74
C LYS A 165 -24.27 -14.15 22.50
N GLU A 166 -24.70 -14.01 21.24
CA GLU A 166 -26.11 -14.12 20.88
C GLU A 166 -26.62 -15.55 21.05
N ALA A 167 -25.83 -16.57 20.66
CA ALA A 167 -26.14 -17.97 20.89
C ALA A 167 -26.26 -18.29 22.39
N GLU A 168 -25.30 -17.86 23.21
CA GLU A 168 -25.31 -18.05 24.66
C GLU A 168 -26.53 -17.36 25.32
N ARG A 169 -26.90 -16.15 24.84
CA ARG A 169 -28.11 -15.46 25.31
C ARG A 169 -29.37 -16.27 25.00
N ARG A 170 -29.50 -16.77 23.76
CA ARG A 170 -30.65 -17.59 23.35
C ARG A 170 -30.72 -18.90 24.13
N GLU A 171 -29.58 -19.54 24.40
CA GLU A 171 -29.52 -20.75 25.22
C GLU A 171 -29.94 -20.46 26.67
N LEU A 172 -29.49 -19.34 27.25
CA LEU A 172 -29.89 -18.93 28.60
C LEU A 172 -31.39 -18.60 28.68
N GLU A 173 -31.94 -17.95 27.65
CA GLU A 173 -33.38 -17.67 27.55
C GLU A 173 -34.20 -18.97 27.47
N LYS A 174 -33.78 -19.94 26.64
CA LYS A 174 -34.39 -21.26 26.58
C LYS A 174 -34.29 -22.01 27.90
N PHE A 175 -33.13 -21.98 28.55
CA PHE A 175 -32.93 -22.62 29.84
C PHE A 175 -33.87 -22.04 30.91
N LYS A 176 -34.08 -20.71 30.88
CA LYS A 176 -35.02 -20.02 31.77
C LYS A 176 -36.48 -20.43 31.51
N GLU A 177 -36.85 -20.67 30.25
CA GLU A 177 -38.19 -21.11 29.87
C GLU A 177 -38.44 -22.59 30.21
N GLU A 178 -37.47 -23.47 29.95
CA GLU A 178 -37.59 -24.92 30.18
C GLU A 178 -37.48 -25.29 31.66
N ASN A 179 -36.62 -24.62 32.45
CA ASN A 179 -36.31 -25.00 33.84
C ASN A 179 -36.15 -23.76 34.75
N PRO A 180 -37.25 -23.10 35.17
CA PRO A 180 -37.18 -21.88 35.97
C PRO A 180 -36.55 -22.08 37.36
N GLU A 181 -36.79 -23.22 38.03
CA GLU A 181 -36.21 -23.51 39.36
C GLU A 181 -34.67 -23.63 39.30
N ALA A 182 -34.15 -24.34 38.29
CA ALA A 182 -32.72 -24.50 38.10
C ALA A 182 -32.02 -23.16 37.79
N PHE A 183 -32.69 -22.25 37.08
CA PHE A 183 -32.19 -20.91 36.82
C PHE A 183 -32.11 -20.06 38.11
N GLU A 184 -33.08 -20.18 39.01
CA GLU A 184 -33.03 -19.49 40.31
C GLU A 184 -31.90 -20.00 41.20
N ASP A 185 -31.68 -21.31 41.24
CA ASP A 185 -30.58 -21.90 42.00
C ASP A 185 -29.21 -21.53 41.42
N MET A 186 -29.07 -21.50 40.09
CA MET A 186 -27.87 -20.97 39.43
C MET A 186 -27.60 -19.52 39.84
N LYS A 187 -28.64 -18.68 39.94
CA LYS A 187 -28.52 -17.28 40.36
C LYS A 187 -28.08 -17.15 41.83
N LYS A 188 -28.63 -17.97 42.74
CA LYS A 188 -28.21 -18.01 44.15
C LYS A 188 -26.75 -18.44 44.28
N GLN A 189 -26.32 -19.47 43.53
CA GLN A 189 -24.91 -19.90 43.52
C GLN A 189 -23.98 -18.78 43.04
N GLN A 190 -24.32 -18.07 41.97
CA GLN A 190 -23.53 -16.92 41.50
C GLN A 190 -23.43 -15.79 42.54
N GLU A 191 -24.48 -15.55 43.33
CA GLU A 191 -24.47 -14.55 44.40
C GLU A 191 -23.60 -14.98 45.58
N GLU A 192 -23.69 -16.24 45.99
CA GLU A 192 -22.85 -16.80 47.03
C GLU A 192 -21.36 -16.81 46.64
N GLU A 193 -21.03 -17.23 45.42
CA GLU A 193 -19.67 -17.16 44.89
C GLU A 193 -19.13 -15.72 44.86
N LYS A 194 -19.95 -14.74 44.43
CA LYS A 194 -19.56 -13.32 44.47
C LYS A 194 -19.30 -12.84 45.89
N ARG A 195 -20.09 -13.28 46.86
CA ARG A 195 -19.88 -12.96 48.27
C ARG A 195 -18.58 -13.56 48.79
N GLN A 196 -18.32 -14.84 48.51
CA GLN A 196 -17.08 -15.51 48.88
C GLN A 196 -15.86 -14.84 48.24
N GLN A 197 -15.92 -14.51 46.95
CA GLN A 197 -14.85 -13.78 46.25
C GLN A 197 -14.61 -12.38 46.84
N ALA A 198 -15.67 -11.66 47.20
CA ALA A 198 -15.55 -10.36 47.84
C ALA A 198 -14.89 -10.45 49.23
N GLU A 199 -15.26 -11.47 50.01
CA GLU A 199 -14.64 -11.76 51.31
C GLU A 199 -13.16 -12.17 51.17
N GLN A 200 -12.82 -13.03 50.20
CA GLN A 200 -11.44 -13.39 49.88
C GLN A 200 -10.62 -12.18 49.47
N LYS A 201 -11.13 -11.35 48.55
CA LYS A 201 -10.46 -10.13 48.11
C LYS A 201 -10.27 -9.14 49.26
N LYS A 202 -11.21 -9.08 50.21
CA LYS A 202 -11.08 -8.29 51.45
C LYS A 202 -9.95 -8.84 52.32
N ARG A 203 -9.87 -10.17 52.48
CA ARG A 203 -8.80 -10.84 53.23
C ARG A 203 -7.43 -10.62 52.59
N GLU A 204 -7.32 -10.72 51.26
CA GLU A 204 -6.08 -10.44 50.53
C GLU A 204 -5.61 -9.00 50.70
N ARG A 205 -6.55 -8.03 50.62
CA ARG A 205 -6.23 -6.62 50.87
C ARG A 205 -5.71 -6.39 52.28
N LEU A 206 -6.30 -7.05 53.27
CA LEU A 206 -5.83 -7.00 54.66
C LEU A 206 -4.46 -7.63 54.84
N MET A 207 -4.24 -8.81 54.25
CA MET A 207 -2.94 -9.50 54.28
C MET A 207 -1.85 -8.67 53.59
N LYS A 208 -2.16 -8.08 52.42
CA LYS A 208 -1.23 -7.21 51.70
C LYS A 208 -0.90 -5.95 52.50
N ALA A 209 -1.90 -5.31 53.10
CA ALA A 209 -1.69 -4.15 53.96
C ALA A 209 -0.85 -4.50 55.21
N ALA A 210 -1.10 -5.66 55.83
CA ALA A 210 -0.31 -6.16 56.96
C ALA A 210 1.15 -6.45 56.56
N TRP A 211 1.35 -7.05 55.38
CA TRP A 211 2.68 -7.30 54.84
C TRP A 211 3.44 -6.00 54.52
N GLU A 212 2.76 -4.99 53.96
CA GLU A 212 3.35 -3.67 53.72
C GLU A 212 3.73 -2.96 55.02
N ARG A 213 2.90 -3.06 56.08
CA ARG A 213 3.26 -2.55 57.42
C ARG A 213 4.50 -3.23 57.98
N LYS A 214 4.56 -4.57 57.91
CA LYS A 214 5.72 -5.34 58.36
C LYS A 214 6.99 -4.93 57.62
N LYS A 215 6.90 -4.75 56.30
CA LYS A 215 8.02 -4.31 55.47
C LYS A 215 8.51 -2.90 55.83
N ARG A 216 7.62 -1.98 56.18
CA ARG A 216 8.00 -0.63 56.66
C ARG A 216 8.73 -0.67 57.99
N ILE A 217 8.21 -1.45 58.95
CA ILE A 217 8.86 -1.65 60.26
C ILE A 217 10.26 -2.24 60.09
N GLU A 218 10.42 -3.25 59.24
CA GLU A 218 11.73 -3.87 58.96
C GLU A 218 12.72 -2.91 58.28
N ALA A 219 12.22 -1.92 57.54
CA ALA A 219 13.03 -0.87 56.91
C ALA A 219 13.41 0.27 57.88
N GLY A 220 12.97 0.24 59.14
CA GLY A 220 13.24 1.30 60.13
C GLY A 220 12.35 2.54 60.03
N ASP A 221 11.43 2.58 59.08
CA ASP A 221 10.36 3.59 58.99
C ASP A 221 9.16 3.09 59.79
N ASP A 222 9.17 3.29 61.12
CA ASP A 222 8.03 2.99 61.98
C ASP A 222 7.04 4.18 61.97
N PRO A 223 5.92 4.11 61.23
CA PRO A 223 4.94 5.19 61.20
C PRO A 223 4.19 5.37 62.52
N ASP A 224 4.20 4.36 63.39
CA ASP A 224 3.51 4.40 64.68
C ASP A 224 4.44 4.90 65.81
N ALA A 225 5.77 4.82 65.65
CA ALA A 225 6.74 5.36 66.62
C ALA A 225 6.76 6.89 66.74
N GLN A 226 6.25 7.63 65.75
CA GLN A 226 6.19 9.10 65.76
C GLN A 226 4.80 9.69 66.03
N SER A 227 3.75 8.86 66.15
CA SER A 227 2.42 9.32 66.52
C SER A 227 2.12 9.00 67.98
N GLY A 228 2.46 9.93 68.88
CA GLY A 228 1.95 9.90 70.26
C GLY A 228 0.42 9.79 70.29
N PRO A 229 -0.18 9.34 71.42
CA PRO A 229 -1.62 9.07 71.54
C PRO A 229 -2.42 10.28 71.12
N SER A 230 -2.91 10.26 69.88
CA SER A 230 -3.70 11.34 69.34
C SER A 230 -5.10 11.20 69.93
N PRO A 231 -5.67 12.27 70.52
CA PRO A 231 -7.00 12.22 71.10
C PRO A 231 -8.03 11.81 70.04
N PRO A 232 -9.16 11.16 70.44
CA PRO A 232 -10.17 10.69 69.50
C PRO A 232 -10.66 11.87 68.66
N SER A 233 -10.20 11.93 67.41
CA SER A 233 -10.57 12.99 66.50
C SER A 233 -12.04 12.80 66.15
N ARG A 234 -12.87 13.72 66.66
CA ARG A 234 -14.27 13.86 66.28
C ARG A 234 -14.37 13.79 64.76
N SER A 235 -15.16 12.84 64.27
CA SER A 235 -15.43 12.65 62.85
C SER A 235 -15.74 14.00 62.19
N PRO A 236 -14.98 14.43 61.17
CA PRO A 236 -15.26 15.69 60.52
C PRO A 236 -16.63 15.58 59.85
N ASN A 237 -17.55 16.42 60.32
CA ASN A 237 -18.86 16.60 59.74
C ASN A 237 -18.64 17.06 58.29
N LYS A 238 -18.88 16.14 57.35
CA LYS A 238 -18.50 16.25 55.95
C LYS A 238 -19.46 17.25 55.30
N THR A 239 -19.17 18.54 55.42
CA THR A 239 -19.84 19.55 54.61
C THR A 239 -19.56 19.21 53.15
N SER A 240 -20.64 18.94 52.41
CA SER A 240 -20.63 18.66 50.98
C SER A 240 -20.14 19.92 50.25
N LYS A 241 -18.82 20.08 50.15
CA LYS A 241 -18.21 21.00 49.19
C LYS A 241 -18.77 20.60 47.84
N ALA A 242 -19.53 21.53 47.24
CA ALA A 242 -20.07 21.45 45.91
C ALA A 242 -19.02 20.80 45.00
N GLY A 243 -19.32 19.59 44.55
CA GLY A 243 -18.50 18.84 43.63
C GLY A 243 -18.46 19.62 42.33
N GLY A 244 -17.45 20.49 42.20
CA GLY A 244 -17.00 20.98 40.91
C GLY A 244 -16.70 19.74 40.09
N SER A 245 -17.67 19.40 39.25
CA SER A 245 -17.69 18.18 38.46
C SER A 245 -16.42 18.15 37.64
N TRP A 246 -15.49 17.26 38.01
CA TRP A 246 -14.27 17.02 37.24
C TRP A 246 -14.58 16.67 35.77
N TYR A 247 -15.79 16.18 35.50
CA TYR A 247 -16.32 16.00 34.15
C TYR A 247 -16.42 17.31 33.37
N SER A 248 -16.67 18.45 34.01
CA SER A 248 -16.66 19.76 33.36
C SER A 248 -15.26 20.16 32.90
N THR A 249 -14.24 19.86 33.71
CA THR A 249 -12.84 20.14 33.34
C THR A 249 -12.35 19.20 32.25
N VAL A 250 -12.73 17.92 32.31
CA VAL A 250 -12.41 16.92 31.29
C VAL A 250 -13.15 17.22 29.97
N ALA A 251 -14.42 17.64 30.02
CA ALA A 251 -15.18 18.04 28.84
C ALA A 251 -14.59 19.28 28.17
N ALA A 252 -14.17 20.29 28.94
CA ALA A 252 -13.51 21.48 28.40
C ALA A 252 -12.19 21.14 27.69
N LEU A 253 -11.40 20.21 28.24
CA LEU A 253 -10.16 19.76 27.59
C LEU A 253 -10.41 18.99 26.29
N ILE A 254 -11.44 18.14 26.23
CA ILE A 254 -11.81 17.40 25.00
C ILE A 254 -12.24 18.38 23.90
N ILE A 255 -13.01 19.41 24.23
CA ILE A 255 -13.44 20.43 23.26
C ILE A 255 -12.23 21.21 22.72
N LEU A 256 -11.27 21.59 23.58
CA LEU A 256 -10.05 22.28 23.14
C LEU A 256 -9.19 21.43 22.21
N VAL A 257 -9.07 20.12 22.49
CA VAL A 257 -8.35 19.18 21.60
C VAL A 257 -9.06 19.03 20.26
N ALA A 258 -10.40 18.95 20.26
CA ALA A 258 -11.17 18.86 19.03
C ALA A 258 -11.03 20.12 18.16
N ILE A 259 -11.11 21.32 18.75
CA ILE A 259 -10.91 22.59 18.04
C ILE A 259 -9.48 22.68 17.50
N GLY A 260 -8.48 22.28 18.28
CA GLY A 260 -7.09 22.23 17.84
C GLY A 260 -6.86 21.28 16.66
N ALA A 261 -7.47 20.10 16.68
CA ALA A 261 -7.37 19.13 15.59
C ALA A 261 -8.05 19.62 14.31
N VAL A 262 -9.22 20.25 14.41
CA VAL A 262 -9.92 20.84 13.26
C VAL A 262 -9.14 22.04 12.70
N GLY A 263 -8.63 22.92 13.56
CA GLY A 263 -7.78 24.05 13.14
C GLY A 263 -6.50 23.59 12.46
N TYR A 264 -5.84 22.55 12.99
CA TYR A 264 -4.67 21.95 12.37
C TYR A 264 -4.98 21.32 11.01
N ALA A 265 -6.10 20.60 10.89
CA ALA A 265 -6.55 20.02 9.62
C ALA A 265 -6.91 21.09 8.58
N VAL A 266 -7.47 22.23 8.98
CA VAL A 266 -7.76 23.34 8.04
C VAL A 266 -6.48 24.05 7.59
N VAL A 267 -5.54 24.29 8.50
CA VAL A 267 -4.26 24.94 8.18
C VAL A 267 -3.35 24.04 7.32
N THR A 268 -3.44 22.73 7.47
CA THR A 268 -2.64 21.76 6.70
C THR A 268 -3.37 21.15 5.50
N GLY A 269 -4.66 21.47 5.30
CA GLY A 269 -5.57 20.66 4.48
C GLY A 269 -6.12 21.29 3.20
N THR A 270 -5.51 22.32 2.62
CA THR A 270 -5.87 22.76 1.24
C THR A 270 -4.90 22.25 0.17
N GLY A 271 -4.03 21.29 0.48
CA GLY A 271 -2.92 20.95 -0.40
C GLY A 271 -2.59 19.47 -0.57
N LYS A 272 -3.52 18.54 -0.37
CA LYS A 272 -3.43 17.17 -0.95
C LYS A 272 -4.66 16.35 -0.62
N ALA A 273 -5.48 16.09 -1.64
CA ALA A 273 -6.30 14.89 -1.67
C ALA A 273 -5.34 13.70 -1.82
N ALA A 274 -4.83 13.18 -0.71
CA ALA A 274 -4.04 11.96 -0.70
C ALA A 274 -4.33 11.18 0.57
N GLY A 275 -4.70 9.91 0.34
CA GLY A 275 -5.19 8.94 1.30
C GLY A 275 -4.44 8.94 2.63
N SER A 276 -5.25 9.01 3.69
CA SER A 276 -4.88 8.76 5.08
C SER A 276 -3.99 7.52 5.19
N GLY A 277 -2.72 7.78 5.46
CA GLY A 277 -1.78 6.83 6.02
C GLY A 277 -1.90 6.72 7.54
N GLY A 278 -0.88 6.07 8.12
CA GLY A 278 -0.55 6.13 9.55
C GLY A 278 -1.18 5.00 10.38
N GLY A 279 -0.48 3.98 10.86
CA GLY A 279 0.92 3.99 11.28
C GLY A 279 1.05 4.55 12.70
N ARG A 280 1.14 3.65 13.68
CA ARG A 280 1.58 3.91 15.06
C ARG A 280 2.07 2.57 15.63
N SER A 281 3.36 2.25 15.56
CA SER A 281 4.46 2.71 16.43
C SER A 281 4.15 2.57 17.92
N GLY A 282 4.82 1.61 18.58
CA GLY A 282 4.87 1.59 20.04
C GLY A 282 5.28 0.30 20.75
N LYS A 283 6.60 0.06 20.83
CA LYS A 283 7.34 -0.41 22.03
C LYS A 283 6.90 -1.70 22.74
N GLY A 284 7.65 -2.77 22.44
CA GLY A 284 8.58 -3.44 23.37
C GLY A 284 8.05 -4.02 24.69
N LYS A 285 8.24 -5.34 24.86
CA LYS A 285 8.58 -5.92 26.17
C LYS A 285 9.41 -7.20 26.04
N LYS A 286 10.58 -7.12 26.67
CA LYS A 286 11.55 -8.19 26.98
C LYS A 286 10.97 -9.18 28.01
N LYS A 287 11.51 -10.40 27.99
CA LYS A 287 11.40 -11.59 28.89
C LYS A 287 10.67 -12.74 28.17
N ARG A 288 11.26 -13.92 27.99
CA ARG A 288 12.27 -14.60 28.81
C ARG A 288 13.20 -15.44 27.95
#